data_AF-S6V7A0-F1
#
_entry.id   AF-S6V7A0-F1
#
_cell.length_a   1.000
_cell.length_b   1.000
_cell.length_c   1.000
_cell.angle_alpha   90.00
_cell.angle_beta   90.00
_cell.angle_gamma   90.00
#
_symmetry.space_group_name_H-M   'P 1'
#
loop_
_entity.id
_entity.type
_entity.pdbx_description
1 polymer ?
#
loop_
_entity_poly.entity_id
_entity_poly.type
_entity_poly.pdbx_seq_one_letter_code
_entity_poly.pdbx_strand_id
1 'polypeptide(L)'
;VADTLAPGLTVNKGERVLVVGTSEFVWRPFLLAERLEKAGADVHFSSTSRSPIALGHAIDHALSFSDNYGLGIPNFLYNVRPGQFDRVLICTETPRQAVPAELIEALNAEVICDE
;
A
#
# COMPACT_ATOMS: atom_id res chain seq x y z
N VAL A 1 -9.84 12.69 11.86
CA VAL A 1 -9.98 11.21 11.86
C VAL A 1 -8.87 10.66 12.73
N ALA A 2 -9.18 9.78 13.68
CA ALA A 2 -8.17 9.18 14.56
C ALA A 2 -7.37 8.10 13.81
N ASP A 3 -6.16 7.79 14.30
CA ASP A 3 -5.40 6.63 13.84
C ASP A 3 -6.06 5.35 14.38
N THR A 4 -6.83 4.69 13.52
CA THR A 4 -7.66 3.54 13.88
C THR A 4 -7.39 2.30 13.02
N LEU A 5 -6.54 2.39 12.01
CA LEU A 5 -6.20 1.22 11.20
C LEU A 5 -5.21 0.33 11.94
N ALA A 6 -5.56 -0.95 12.07
CA ALA A 6 -4.74 -1.98 12.70
C ALA A 6 -4.07 -1.49 14.01
N PRO A 7 -4.84 -1.13 15.04
CA PRO A 7 -4.31 -0.46 16.25
C PRO A 7 -3.30 -1.33 17.02
N GLY A 8 -3.40 -2.66 16.90
CA GLY A 8 -2.46 -3.61 17.50
C GLY A 8 -1.22 -3.92 16.64
N LEU A 9 -1.08 -3.31 15.47
CA LEU A 9 0.05 -3.56 14.58
C LEU A 9 1.34 -3.02 15.20
N THR A 10 2.33 -3.91 15.33
CA THR A 10 3.67 -3.61 15.82
C THR A 10 4.71 -3.85 14.73
N VAL A 11 5.86 -3.21 14.89
CA VAL A 11 7.02 -3.28 13.98
C VAL A 11 8.30 -3.39 14.78
N ASN A 12 9.33 -3.97 14.16
CA ASN A 12 10.68 -3.96 14.71
C ASN A 12 11.38 -2.64 14.38
N LYS A 13 12.30 -2.23 15.25
CA LYS A 13 13.14 -1.05 14.98
C LYS A 13 13.98 -1.29 13.73
N GLY A 14 13.90 -0.38 12.75
CA GLY A 14 14.60 -0.46 11.47
C GLY A 14 13.98 -1.41 10.44
N GLU A 15 12.82 -2.02 10.73
CA GLU A 15 12.07 -2.80 9.74
C GLU A 15 11.63 -1.89 8.59
N ARG A 16 11.92 -2.29 7.35
CA ARG A 16 11.52 -1.51 6.17
C ARG A 16 10.08 -1.84 5.81
N VAL A 17 9.18 -0.91 6.08
CA VAL A 17 7.74 -1.11 5.89
C VAL A 17 7.23 -0.19 4.79
N LEU A 18 6.57 -0.76 3.79
CA LEU A 18 5.79 0.03 2.83
C LEU A 18 4.32 0.01 3.25
N VAL A 19 3.74 1.19 3.42
CA VAL A 19 2.28 1.37 3.56
C VAL A 19 1.70 1.90 2.26
N VAL A 20 0.71 1.21 1.71
CA VAL A 20 0.03 1.55 0.46
C VAL A 20 -1.43 1.86 0.74
N GLY A 21 -1.88 3.09 0.45
CA GLY A 21 -3.31 3.40 0.40
C GLY A 21 -3.92 3.08 -0.99
N THR A 22 -5.13 2.52 -1.04
CA THR A 22 -5.81 2.29 -2.32
C THR A 22 -6.49 3.57 -2.82
N SER A 23 -6.16 4.00 -4.04
CA SER A 23 -6.78 5.15 -4.72
C SER A 23 -6.87 6.39 -3.83
N GLU A 24 -8.08 6.88 -3.53
CA GLU A 24 -8.31 8.06 -2.69
C GLU A 24 -8.27 7.74 -1.17
N PHE A 25 -8.24 6.46 -0.78
CA PHE A 25 -8.12 6.01 0.62
C PHE A 25 -6.67 6.11 1.11
N VAL A 26 -6.20 7.33 1.37
CA VAL A 26 -4.79 7.60 1.74
C VAL A 26 -4.61 8.22 3.11
N TRP A 27 -5.61 8.92 3.65
CA TRP A 27 -5.46 9.64 4.92
C TRP A 27 -5.27 8.70 6.12
N ARG A 28 -6.12 7.69 6.30
CA ARG A 28 -5.98 6.72 7.41
C ARG A 28 -4.72 5.85 7.26
N PRO A 29 -4.35 5.38 6.06
CA PRO A 29 -3.08 4.68 5.84
C PRO A 29 -1.87 5.55 6.15
N PHE A 30 -1.92 6.86 5.87
CA PHE A 30 -0.85 7.78 6.23
C PHE A 30 -0.67 7.91 7.76
N LEU A 31 -1.77 7.98 8.53
CA LEU A 31 -1.70 7.97 9.99
C LEU A 31 -1.09 6.67 10.54
N LEU A 32 -1.44 5.52 9.94
CA LEU A 32 -0.80 4.25 10.25
C LEU A 32 0.72 4.32 9.98
N ALA A 33 1.12 4.81 8.81
CA ALA A 33 2.53 4.96 8.44
C ALA A 33 3.31 5.81 9.47
N GLU A 34 2.76 6.96 9.86
CA GLU A 34 3.36 7.81 10.90
C GLU A 34 3.50 7.09 12.24
N ARG A 35 2.51 6.28 12.64
CA ARG A 35 2.59 5.52 13.89
C ARG A 35 3.69 4.47 13.84
N LEU A 36 3.84 3.78 12.71
CA LEU A 36 4.90 2.79 12.52
C LEU A 36 6.29 3.44 12.51
N GLU A 37 6.41 4.61 11.90
CA GLU A 37 7.65 5.40 11.92
C GLU A 37 8.00 5.81 13.36
N LYS A 38 7.03 6.32 14.13
CA LYS A 38 7.20 6.67 15.56
C LYS A 38 7.56 5.46 16.43
N ALA A 39 7.17 4.26 16.03
CA ALA A 39 7.56 2.99 16.67
C ALA A 39 8.98 2.53 16.27
N GLY A 40 9.63 3.21 15.32
CA GLY A 40 11.03 3.04 14.96
C GLY A 40 11.27 2.25 13.66
N ALA A 41 10.25 1.97 12.86
CA ALA A 41 10.42 1.37 11.53
C ALA A 41 10.95 2.41 10.51
N ASP A 42 11.59 1.90 9.44
CA ASP A 42 11.92 2.68 8.24
C ASP A 42 10.72 2.63 7.29
N VAL A 43 9.87 3.66 7.34
CA VAL A 43 8.56 3.63 6.70
C VAL A 43 8.55 4.40 5.40
N HIS A 44 8.08 3.74 4.35
CA HIS A 44 7.75 4.36 3.08
C HIS A 44 6.23 4.38 2.89
N PHE A 45 5.73 5.44 2.28
CA PHE A 45 4.32 5.59 1.97
C PHE A 45 4.11 5.71 0.46
N SER A 46 3.09 5.05 -0.06
CA SER A 46 2.66 5.17 -1.45
C SER A 46 1.16 4.98 -1.57
N SER A 47 0.62 5.20 -2.77
CA SER A 47 -0.78 4.92 -3.07
C SER A 47 -0.92 4.32 -4.46
N THR A 48 -1.99 3.55 -4.65
CA THR A 48 -2.38 3.13 -5.99
C THR A 48 -3.01 4.30 -6.74
N SER A 49 -2.94 4.28 -8.07
CA SER A 49 -3.54 5.30 -8.93
C SER A 49 -4.09 4.69 -10.20
N ARG A 50 -5.11 5.33 -10.79
CA ARG A 50 -5.63 5.01 -12.13
C ARG A 50 -4.85 5.70 -13.25
N SER A 51 -3.90 6.56 -12.92
CA SER A 51 -3.12 7.30 -13.92
C SER A 51 -2.04 6.40 -14.53
N PRO A 52 -2.01 6.20 -15.86
CA PRO A 52 -0.99 5.38 -16.54
C PRO A 52 0.27 6.22 -16.82
N ILE A 53 1.06 6.48 -15.78
CA ILE A 53 2.33 7.21 -15.90
C ILE A 53 3.31 6.35 -16.69
N ALA A 54 3.93 6.94 -17.72
CA ALA A 54 4.92 6.26 -18.53
C ALA A 54 6.19 5.96 -17.71
N LEU A 55 6.81 4.81 -17.98
CA LEU A 55 8.14 4.49 -17.47
C LEU A 55 9.19 5.46 -18.05
N GLY A 56 10.18 5.79 -17.23
CA GLY A 56 11.26 6.69 -17.57
C GLY A 56 11.41 7.85 -16.58
N HIS A 57 12.53 8.54 -16.67
CA HIS A 57 12.91 9.63 -15.77
C HIS A 57 12.89 9.19 -14.29
N ALA A 58 11.90 9.64 -13.52
CA ALA A 58 11.78 9.33 -12.09
C ALA A 58 10.94 8.08 -11.82
N ILE A 59 10.37 7.45 -12.86
CA ILE A 59 9.54 6.25 -12.74
C ILE A 59 10.29 5.07 -13.32
N ASP A 60 10.90 4.28 -12.43
CA ASP A 60 11.76 3.15 -12.78
C ASP A 60 11.02 1.81 -12.77
N HIS A 61 9.86 1.76 -12.14
CA HIS A 61 9.05 0.55 -12.02
C HIS A 61 7.56 0.87 -11.94
N ALA A 62 6.74 0.02 -12.56
CA ALA A 62 5.30 0.09 -12.48
C ALA A 62 4.73 -1.33 -12.35
N LEU A 63 3.88 -1.53 -11.36
CA LEU A 63 2.95 -2.66 -11.31
C LEU A 63 1.61 -2.19 -11.88
N SER A 64 0.97 -3.02 -12.70
CA SER A 64 -0.38 -2.79 -13.21
C SER A 64 -1.26 -3.99 -12.83
N PHE A 65 -2.45 -3.71 -12.32
CA PHE A 65 -3.36 -4.71 -11.76
C PHE A 65 -4.82 -4.25 -11.92
N SER A 66 -5.75 -5.18 -11.76
CA SER A 66 -7.20 -4.94 -11.74
C SER A 66 -7.62 -3.96 -10.62
N ASP A 67 -8.78 -3.31 -10.73
CA ASP A 67 -9.23 -2.43 -9.64
C ASP A 67 -9.96 -3.16 -8.52
N ASN A 68 -9.84 -2.59 -7.32
CA ASN A 68 -10.54 -3.06 -6.14
C ASN A 68 -11.97 -2.49 -5.99
N TYR A 69 -12.49 -1.77 -6.99
CA TYR A 69 -13.82 -1.14 -6.97
C TYR A 69 -14.82 -1.76 -7.99
N GLY A 70 -14.40 -2.74 -8.80
CA GLY A 70 -15.21 -3.39 -9.84
C GLY A 70 -15.51 -2.52 -11.08
N LEU A 71 -14.74 -1.47 -11.34
CA LEU A 71 -14.94 -0.53 -12.46
C LEU A 71 -14.29 -0.98 -13.77
N GLY A 72 -13.42 -2.00 -13.74
CA GLY A 72 -12.68 -2.48 -14.91
C GLY A 72 -11.58 -1.51 -15.37
N ILE A 73 -11.15 -0.60 -14.50
CA ILE A 73 -10.11 0.40 -14.80
C ILE A 73 -8.80 -0.05 -14.17
N PRO A 74 -7.72 -0.29 -14.93
CA PRO A 74 -6.45 -0.70 -14.34
C PRO A 74 -5.94 0.29 -13.27
N ASN A 75 -5.42 -0.24 -12.19
CA ASN A 75 -4.66 0.51 -11.20
C ASN A 75 -3.17 0.25 -11.35
N PHE A 76 -2.39 1.19 -10.83
CA PHE A 76 -0.94 1.20 -10.92
C PHE A 76 -0.32 1.49 -9.56
N LEU A 77 0.85 0.89 -9.31
CA LEU A 77 1.74 1.21 -8.19
C LEU A 77 3.15 1.43 -8.73
N TYR A 78 3.74 2.58 -8.42
CA TYR A 78 5.01 3.02 -9.01
C TYR A 78 6.17 2.93 -8.03
N ASN A 79 7.37 2.67 -8.56
CA ASN A 79 8.64 2.64 -7.82
C ASN A 79 8.66 1.70 -6.60
N VAL A 80 7.84 0.66 -6.63
CA VAL A 80 7.80 -0.42 -5.63
C VAL A 80 8.13 -1.72 -6.33
N ARG A 81 9.25 -2.36 -5.97
CA ARG A 81 9.65 -3.67 -6.52
C ARG A 81 9.39 -4.79 -5.52
N PRO A 82 9.05 -6.02 -5.97
CA PRO A 82 9.03 -7.20 -5.11
C PRO A 82 10.35 -7.36 -4.35
N GLY A 83 10.27 -7.63 -3.04
CA GLY A 83 11.43 -7.83 -2.17
C GLY A 83 12.18 -6.55 -1.75
N GLN A 84 11.70 -5.36 -2.11
CA GLN A 84 12.31 -4.09 -1.70
C GLN A 84 12.09 -3.77 -0.21
N PHE A 85 10.98 -4.23 0.35
CA PHE A 85 10.55 -3.99 1.73
C PHE A 85 10.47 -5.31 2.49
N ASP A 86 10.73 -5.25 3.80
CA ASP A 86 10.58 -6.41 4.68
C ASP A 86 9.10 -6.73 4.88
N ARG A 87 8.24 -5.69 4.83
CA ARG A 87 6.79 -5.80 4.96
C ARG A 87 6.05 -4.80 4.08
N VAL A 88 4.96 -5.25 3.46
CA VAL A 88 4.06 -4.40 2.65
C VAL A 88 2.64 -4.47 3.19
N LEU A 89 2.07 -3.32 3.51
CA LEU A 89 0.72 -3.17 4.07
C LEU A 89 -0.17 -2.46 3.06
N ILE A 90 -1.10 -3.18 2.43
CA ILE A 90 -2.10 -2.60 1.54
C ILE A 90 -3.33 -2.26 2.38
N CYS A 91 -3.61 -0.97 2.52
CA CYS A 91 -4.74 -0.46 3.29
C CYS A 91 -5.88 -0.09 2.35
N THR A 92 -7.07 -0.59 2.62
CA THR A 92 -8.22 -0.40 1.74
C THR A 92 -9.52 -0.19 2.51
N GLU A 93 -10.43 0.58 1.92
CA GLU A 93 -11.83 0.74 2.37
C GLU A 93 -12.77 -0.32 1.76
N THR A 94 -12.25 -1.14 0.85
CA THR A 94 -13.01 -2.23 0.20
C THR A 94 -12.78 -3.56 0.94
N PRO A 95 -13.69 -4.53 0.83
CA PRO A 95 -13.46 -5.86 1.39
C PRO A 95 -12.16 -6.47 0.89
N ARG A 96 -11.47 -7.26 1.72
CA ARG A 96 -10.19 -7.91 1.36
C ARG A 96 -10.24 -8.64 0.01
N GLN A 97 -11.37 -9.27 -0.30
CA GLN A 97 -11.57 -10.05 -1.52
C GLN A 97 -11.59 -9.19 -2.78
N ALA A 98 -11.80 -7.88 -2.66
CA ALA A 98 -11.75 -6.94 -3.75
C ALA A 98 -10.31 -6.50 -4.07
N VAL A 99 -9.36 -6.65 -3.14
CA VAL A 99 -7.95 -6.33 -3.41
C VAL A 99 -7.37 -7.38 -4.38
N PRO A 100 -6.75 -6.95 -5.50
CA PRO A 100 -6.25 -7.87 -6.52
C PRO A 100 -5.24 -8.87 -5.97
N ALA A 101 -5.50 -10.17 -6.20
CA ALA A 101 -4.60 -11.24 -5.78
C ALA A 101 -3.21 -11.08 -6.40
N GLU A 102 -3.12 -10.65 -7.67
CA GLU A 102 -1.85 -10.40 -8.36
C GLU A 102 -0.97 -9.37 -7.66
N LEU A 103 -1.56 -8.33 -7.04
CA LEU A 103 -0.82 -7.32 -6.28
C LEU A 103 -0.35 -7.87 -4.93
N ILE A 104 -1.24 -8.59 -4.24
CA ILE A 104 -0.94 -9.21 -2.94
C ILE A 104 0.22 -10.21 -3.10
N GLU A 105 0.15 -11.07 -4.11
CA GLU A 105 1.16 -12.08 -4.40
C GLU A 105 2.48 -11.47 -4.85
N ALA A 106 2.44 -10.49 -5.77
CA ALA A 106 3.65 -9.84 -6.27
C ALA A 106 4.46 -9.15 -5.16
N LEU A 107 3.79 -8.63 -4.14
CA LEU A 107 4.42 -7.89 -3.04
C LEU A 107 4.53 -8.69 -1.74
N ASN A 108 4.01 -9.92 -1.69
CA ASN A 108 3.82 -10.69 -0.45
C ASN A 108 3.16 -9.82 0.65
N ALA A 109 2.09 -9.12 0.28
CA ALA A 109 1.51 -8.06 1.10
C ALA A 109 0.45 -8.55 2.09
N GLU A 110 0.33 -7.82 3.20
CA GLU A 110 -0.78 -7.93 4.13
C GLU A 110 -1.85 -6.90 3.79
N VAL A 111 -3.11 -7.32 3.72
CA VAL A 111 -4.24 -6.41 3.50
C VAL A 111 -4.84 -5.99 4.83
N ILE A 112 -4.91 -4.68 5.07
CA ILE A 112 -5.56 -4.03 6.20
C ILE A 112 -6.86 -3.39 5.70
N CYS A 113 -8.00 -3.95 6.09
CA CYS A 113 -9.30 -3.40 5.76
C CYS A 113 -9.70 -2.31 6.75
N ASP A 114 -10.42 -1.31 6.26
CA ASP A 114 -11.19 -0.41 7.10
C ASP A 114 -12.42 -1.15 7.64
N GLU A 115 -12.50 -1.30 8.96
CA GLU A 115 -13.63 -1.89 9.69
C GLU A 115 -14.58 -0.80 10.22
#